data_AF-A0A9E3K4G6-F1
#
_entry.id   AF-A0A9E3K4G6-F1
#
_cell.length_a   1.000
_cell.length_b   1.000
_cell.length_c   1.000
_cell.angle_alpha   90.00
_cell.angle_beta   90.00
_cell.angle_gamma   90.00
#
_symmetry.space_group_name_H-M   'P 1'
#
loop_
_entity.id
_entity.type
_entity.pdbx_description
1 polymer ?
#
loop_
_entity_poly.entity_id
_entity_poly.type
_entity_poly.pdbx_seq_one_letter_code
_entity_poly.pdbx_strand_id
1 'polypeptide(L)'
;AIFRQGGKYYLVTSGLSGWKPNAARSYVADNILGPWKALGNPVRGTPEQQKITFGGQSTHALTLRRNGCTRHILMLDVWRKMDAIDGRYVWLPVEWEGDKPVVRWRDSWTLGDLDKLPCDGPGSAGAR
;
A
#
# COMPACT_ATOMS: atom_id res chain seq x y z
N ALA A 1 7.71 -1.85 -2.69
CA ALA A 1 7.30 -2.27 -1.32
C ALA A 1 6.64 -3.65 -1.37
N ILE A 2 7.11 -4.61 -0.58
CA ILE A 2 6.55 -5.98 -0.51
C ILE A 2 6.03 -6.27 0.90
N PHE A 3 4.92 -7.00 1.01
CA PHE A 3 4.37 -7.50 2.28
C PHE A 3 3.62 -8.82 2.07
N ARG A 4 3.31 -9.52 3.17
CA ARG A 4 2.64 -10.83 3.13
C ARG A 4 1.34 -10.79 3.93
N GLN A 5 0.26 -11.27 3.33
CA GLN A 5 -1.06 -11.40 3.96
C GLN A 5 -1.73 -12.69 3.48
N GLY A 6 -2.37 -13.44 4.38
CA GLY A 6 -3.15 -14.63 4.01
C GLY A 6 -2.37 -15.68 3.23
N GLY A 7 -1.08 -15.85 3.56
CA GLY A 7 -0.18 -16.77 2.86
C GLY A 7 0.42 -16.24 1.56
N LYS A 8 -0.16 -15.19 0.95
CA LYS A 8 0.26 -14.60 -0.33
C LYS A 8 1.22 -13.42 -0.15
N TYR A 9 2.03 -13.17 -1.17
CA TYR A 9 2.91 -12.01 -1.27
C TYR A 9 2.24 -10.92 -2.11
N TYR A 10 2.31 -9.69 -1.62
CA TYR A 10 1.82 -8.50 -2.31
C TYR A 10 2.96 -7.55 -2.56
N LEU A 11 3.03 -7.00 -3.78
CA LEU A 11 4.04 -6.06 -4.21
C LEU A 11 3.36 -4.79 -4.71
N VAL A 12 3.81 -3.64 -4.24
CA VAL A 12 3.45 -2.31 -4.77
C VAL A 12 4.71 -1.66 -5.34
N THR A 13 4.63 -1.17 -6.57
CA THR A 13 5.73 -0.49 -7.27
C THR A 13 5.27 0.83 -7.87
N SER A 14 6.22 1.73 -8.11
CA SER A 14 6.06 2.87 -9.02
C SER A 14 6.56 2.53 -10.43
N GLY A 15 6.26 3.39 -11.39
CA GLY A 15 6.90 3.46 -12.69
C GLY A 15 8.25 4.20 -12.67
N LEU A 16 8.94 4.19 -13.80
CA LEU A 16 10.28 4.77 -13.97
C LEU A 16 10.21 6.23 -14.46
N SER A 17 9.98 7.18 -13.56
CA SER A 17 9.90 8.62 -13.89
C SER A 17 10.84 9.50 -13.06
N GLY A 18 11.93 8.91 -12.55
CA GLY A 18 12.88 9.58 -11.67
C GLY A 18 12.18 10.13 -10.42
N TRP A 19 12.36 11.42 -10.13
CA TRP A 19 11.75 12.09 -8.99
C TRP A 19 10.25 12.35 -9.13
N LYS A 20 9.71 12.41 -10.37
CA LYS A 20 8.29 12.74 -10.58
C LYS A 20 7.42 11.56 -10.13
N PRO A 21 6.36 11.77 -9.34
CA PRO A 21 5.44 10.71 -8.99
C PRO A 21 4.65 10.22 -10.21
N ASN A 22 4.11 9.01 -10.11
CA ASN A 22 3.36 8.34 -11.17
C ASN A 22 2.34 7.36 -10.58
N ALA A 23 1.53 6.75 -11.43
CA ALA A 23 0.54 5.78 -11.01
C ALA A 23 1.23 4.50 -10.51
N ALA A 24 1.02 4.17 -9.24
CA ALA A 24 1.45 2.91 -8.65
C ALA A 24 0.77 1.71 -9.30
N ARG A 25 1.44 0.56 -9.23
CA ARG A 25 0.92 -0.75 -9.63
C ARG A 25 1.05 -1.72 -8.48
N SER A 26 0.08 -2.61 -8.33
CA SER A 26 0.12 -3.70 -7.37
C SER A 26 0.05 -5.07 -8.04
N TYR A 27 0.64 -6.06 -7.35
CA TYR A 27 0.78 -7.43 -7.81
C TYR A 27 0.61 -8.40 -6.63
N VAL A 28 0.23 -9.64 -6.93
CA VAL A 28 0.13 -10.74 -5.96
C VAL A 28 0.75 -12.01 -6.49
N ALA A 29 1.36 -12.81 -5.61
CA ALA A 29 1.88 -14.14 -5.92
C ALA A 29 1.77 -15.08 -4.72
N ASP A 30 1.61 -16.37 -4.97
CA ASP A 30 1.66 -17.41 -3.92
C ASP A 30 3.10 -17.73 -3.49
N ASN A 31 4.06 -17.55 -4.40
CA ASN A 31 5.50 -17.69 -4.15
C ASN A 31 6.20 -16.38 -4.48
N ILE A 32 7.18 -15.98 -3.68
CA ILE A 32 7.93 -14.73 -3.87
C ILE A 32 8.66 -14.67 -5.23
N LEU A 33 9.02 -15.83 -5.79
CA LEU A 33 9.64 -15.94 -7.12
C LEU A 33 8.61 -15.88 -8.27
N GLY A 34 7.31 -15.83 -7.95
CA GLY A 34 6.22 -15.74 -8.91
C GLY A 34 5.49 -17.07 -9.15
N PRO A 35 4.57 -17.12 -10.14
CA PRO A 35 4.23 -16.03 -11.05
C PRO A 35 3.51 -14.88 -10.33
N TRP A 36 3.80 -13.63 -10.74
CA TRP A 36 3.17 -12.43 -10.21
C TRP A 36 1.99 -12.02 -11.09
N LYS A 37 0.79 -11.97 -10.48
CA LYS A 37 -0.44 -11.49 -11.12
C LYS A 37 -0.63 -10.00 -10.85
N ALA A 38 -0.88 -9.21 -11.89
CA ALA A 38 -1.20 -7.79 -11.74
C ALA A 38 -2.59 -7.58 -11.13
N LEU A 39 -2.69 -6.64 -10.19
CA LEU A 39 -3.92 -6.24 -9.51
C LEU A 39 -4.41 -4.83 -9.88
N GLY A 40 -3.58 -4.06 -10.60
CA GLY A 40 -3.90 -2.72 -11.07
C GLY A 40 -3.35 -1.62 -10.17
N ASN A 41 -3.98 -0.44 -10.20
CA ASN A 41 -3.58 0.68 -9.34
C ASN A 41 -4.20 0.49 -7.93
N PRO A 42 -3.41 0.45 -6.84
CA PRO A 42 -3.94 0.30 -5.48
C PRO A 42 -4.56 1.61 -4.94
N VAL A 43 -4.38 2.73 -5.62
CA VAL A 43 -4.85 4.03 -5.14
C VAL A 43 -6.35 4.17 -5.37
N ARG A 44 -7.07 4.61 -4.34
CA ARG A 44 -8.47 5.02 -4.41
C ARG A 44 -8.59 6.48 -3.99
N GLY A 45 -8.94 7.33 -4.95
CA GLY A 45 -9.00 8.79 -4.82
C GLY A 45 -9.46 9.42 -6.13
N THR A 46 -9.29 10.73 -6.29
CA THR A 46 -9.61 11.41 -7.56
C THR A 46 -8.74 10.87 -8.72
N PRO A 47 -9.15 11.07 -9.98
CA PRO A 47 -8.33 10.68 -11.13
C PRO A 47 -6.90 11.24 -11.08
N GLU A 48 -6.74 12.46 -10.59
CA GLU A 48 -5.45 13.15 -10.43
C GLU A 48 -4.62 12.44 -9.36
N GLN A 49 -5.20 12.17 -8.20
CA GLN A 49 -4.53 11.44 -7.13
C GLN A 49 -4.07 10.05 -7.56
N GLN A 50 -4.87 9.35 -8.37
CA GLN A 50 -4.51 8.03 -8.91
C GLN A 50 -3.33 8.10 -9.89
N LYS A 51 -3.23 9.16 -10.71
CA LYS A 51 -2.13 9.36 -11.67
C LYS A 51 -0.77 9.59 -11.01
N ILE A 52 -0.75 10.07 -9.78
CA ILE A 52 0.50 10.44 -9.08
C ILE A 52 0.62 9.79 -7.69
N THR A 53 -0.22 8.82 -7.35
CA THR A 53 -0.20 8.13 -6.05
C THR A 53 -0.12 9.09 -4.86
N PHE A 54 -1.04 10.05 -4.84
CA PHE A 54 -1.09 11.14 -3.83
C PHE A 54 0.18 12.00 -3.76
N GLY A 55 0.96 12.05 -4.84
CA GLY A 55 2.24 12.75 -4.94
C GLY A 55 3.46 11.93 -4.49
N GLY A 56 3.26 10.68 -4.06
CA GLY A 56 4.31 9.83 -3.51
C GLY A 56 4.77 8.69 -4.43
N GLN A 57 5.89 8.07 -4.08
CA GLN A 57 6.36 6.82 -4.68
C GLN A 57 6.55 5.75 -3.59
N SER A 58 6.19 4.50 -3.88
CA SER A 58 6.25 3.41 -2.90
C SER A 58 7.67 3.14 -2.42
N THR A 59 7.88 3.14 -1.10
CA THR A 59 9.18 2.85 -0.49
C THR A 59 9.14 1.53 0.30
N HIS A 60 8.25 1.45 1.29
CA HIS A 60 8.14 0.30 2.19
C HIS A 60 6.69 0.00 2.55
N ALA A 61 6.44 -1.19 3.09
CA ALA A 61 5.16 -1.57 3.67
C ALA A 61 5.40 -2.09 5.10
N LEU A 62 5.09 -1.26 6.08
CA LEU A 62 5.26 -1.62 7.49
C LEU A 62 4.15 -2.57 7.91
N THR A 63 4.50 -3.73 8.45
CA THR A 63 3.54 -4.72 8.92
C THR A 63 3.46 -4.68 10.45
N LEU A 64 2.24 -4.54 10.97
CA LEU A 64 1.94 -4.48 12.40
C LEU A 64 1.01 -5.62 12.78
N ARG A 65 1.31 -6.30 13.88
CA ARG A 65 0.36 -7.23 14.53
C ARG A 65 -0.29 -6.51 15.70
N ARG A 66 -1.60 -6.30 15.62
CA ARG A 66 -2.38 -5.54 16.61
C ARG A 66 -3.74 -6.20 16.81
N ASN A 67 -4.18 -6.35 18.06
CA ASN A 67 -5.51 -6.90 18.40
C ASN A 67 -5.82 -8.22 17.67
N GLY A 68 -4.84 -9.14 17.60
CA GLY A 68 -4.99 -10.43 16.91
C GLY A 68 -4.95 -10.37 15.37
N CYS A 69 -4.79 -9.19 14.77
CA CYS A 69 -4.80 -9.04 13.31
C CYS A 69 -3.45 -8.55 12.78
N THR A 70 -3.10 -9.01 11.57
CA THR A 70 -2.00 -8.46 10.78
C THR A 70 -2.54 -7.31 9.94
N ARG A 71 -1.91 -6.13 10.05
CA ARG A 71 -2.25 -4.92 9.31
C ARG A 71 -1.01 -4.35 8.66
N HIS A 72 -1.19 -3.61 7.57
CA HIS A 72 -0.08 -3.01 6.84
C HIS A 72 -0.30 -1.50 6.68
N ILE A 73 0.81 -0.77 6.66
CA ILE A 73 0.87 0.66 6.34
C ILE A 73 1.77 0.79 5.12
N LEU A 74 1.21 1.29 4.02
CA LEU A 74 2.01 1.62 2.85
C LEU A 74 2.69 2.97 3.09
N MET A 75 4.00 2.99 2.94
CA MET A 75 4.82 4.19 3.07
C MET A 75 5.21 4.68 1.68
N LEU A 76 4.98 5.96 1.44
CA LEU A 76 5.32 6.64 0.20
C LEU A 76 6.26 7.82 0.50
N ASP A 77 7.29 7.97 -0.32
CA ASP A 77 8.17 9.14 -0.31
C ASP A 77 7.61 10.21 -1.25
N VAL A 78 7.40 11.41 -0.72
CA VAL A 78 7.05 12.61 -1.49
C VAL A 78 8.33 13.41 -1.71
N TRP A 79 8.89 13.24 -2.89
CA TRP A 79 10.20 13.78 -3.22
C TRP A 79 10.20 15.26 -3.53
N ARG A 80 11.23 15.97 -3.05
CA ARG A 80 11.55 17.34 -3.42
C ARG A 80 12.90 17.39 -4.13
N LYS A 81 12.88 17.38 -5.46
CA LYS A 81 14.10 17.27 -6.30
C LYS A 81 15.18 18.30 -5.97
N MET A 82 14.79 19.54 -5.66
CA MET A 82 15.72 20.64 -5.41
C MET A 82 16.27 20.66 -3.97
N ASP A 83 15.64 19.92 -3.07
CA ASP A 83 16.01 19.83 -1.66
C ASP A 83 15.56 18.48 -1.09
N ALA A 84 16.35 17.43 -1.34
CA ALA A 84 15.95 16.06 -1.04
C ALA A 84 15.77 15.80 0.46
N ILE A 85 16.45 16.56 1.33
CA ILE A 85 16.33 16.41 2.78
C ILE A 85 14.98 16.94 3.31
N ASP A 86 14.33 17.85 2.58
CA ASP A 86 12.94 18.29 2.85
C ASP A 86 11.89 17.33 2.26
N GLY A 87 12.31 16.15 1.77
CA GLY A 87 11.41 15.06 1.39
C GLY A 87 10.40 14.76 2.51
N ARG A 88 9.15 14.51 2.12
CA ARG A 88 8.06 14.24 3.06
C ARG A 88 7.54 12.82 2.89
N TYR A 89 6.66 12.40 3.79
CA TYR A 89 6.12 11.05 3.80
C TYR A 89 4.61 11.07 3.77
N VAL A 90 4.04 10.12 3.06
CA VAL A 90 2.62 9.76 3.13
C VAL A 90 2.53 8.33 3.61
N TRP A 91 1.94 8.12 4.79
CA TRP A 91 1.75 6.81 5.39
C TRP A 91 0.26 6.55 5.45
N LEU A 92 -0.20 5.49 4.80
CA LEU A 92 -1.62 5.18 4.71
C LEU A 92 -1.87 3.72 5.08
N PRO A 93 -2.94 3.43 5.84
CA PRO A 93 -3.41 2.07 6.06
C PRO A 93 -3.66 1.36 4.73
N VAL A 94 -3.19 0.12 4.62
CA VAL A 94 -3.63 -0.77 3.56
C VAL A 94 -5.00 -1.32 3.94
N GLU A 95 -5.97 -1.07 3.08
CA GLU A 95 -7.32 -1.62 3.12
C GLU A 95 -7.46 -2.71 2.05
N TRP A 96 -8.60 -3.42 2.06
CA TRP A 96 -8.86 -4.52 1.14
C TRP A 96 -10.18 -4.32 0.38
N GLU A 97 -10.11 -4.44 -0.94
CA GLU A 97 -11.29 -4.56 -1.82
C GLU A 97 -11.25 -5.95 -2.46
N GLY A 98 -11.93 -6.92 -1.83
CA GLY A 98 -11.79 -8.33 -2.20
C GLY A 98 -10.36 -8.82 -1.98
N ASP A 99 -9.70 -9.29 -3.03
CA ASP A 99 -8.30 -9.77 -2.97
C ASP A 99 -7.25 -8.66 -3.18
N LYS A 100 -7.69 -7.41 -3.40
CA LYS A 100 -6.81 -6.30 -3.78
C LYS A 100 -6.45 -5.42 -2.59
N PRO A 101 -5.15 -5.18 -2.34
CA PRO A 101 -4.74 -4.17 -1.39
C PRO A 101 -4.97 -2.78 -2.02
N VAL A 102 -5.60 -1.90 -1.27
CA VAL A 102 -5.88 -0.53 -1.67
C VAL A 102 -5.46 0.47 -0.59
N VAL A 103 -5.24 1.72 -0.99
CA VAL A 103 -4.98 2.84 -0.09
C VAL A 103 -5.87 4.02 -0.44
N ARG A 104 -6.39 4.68 0.59
CA ARG A 104 -7.23 5.88 0.49
C ARG A 104 -6.54 7.03 1.20
N TRP A 105 -6.66 8.24 0.66
CA TRP A 105 -6.16 9.43 1.32
C TRP A 105 -6.84 9.62 2.67
N ARG A 106 -6.04 10.03 3.67
CA ARG A 106 -6.51 10.45 5.00
C ARG A 106 -5.70 11.66 5.39
N ASP A 107 -6.35 12.78 5.70
CA ASP A 107 -5.67 14.01 6.13
C ASP A 107 -4.90 13.79 7.44
N SER A 108 -5.46 12.95 8.31
CA SER A 108 -4.81 12.42 9.51
C SER A 108 -5.44 11.09 9.90
N TRP A 109 -4.72 10.26 10.65
CA TRP A 109 -5.23 9.01 11.20
C TRP A 109 -4.34 8.53 12.35
N THR A 110 -4.89 7.67 13.21
CA THR A 110 -4.17 7.08 14.34
C THR A 110 -4.13 5.55 14.25
N LEU A 111 -3.26 4.91 15.03
CA LEU A 111 -3.29 3.45 15.15
C LEU A 111 -4.63 2.91 15.66
N GLY A 112 -5.40 3.69 16.42
CA GLY A 112 -6.76 3.33 16.83
C GLY A 112 -7.73 3.27 15.64
N ASP A 113 -7.55 4.13 14.63
CA ASP A 113 -8.36 4.09 13.40
C ASP A 113 -7.96 2.93 12.49
N LEU A 114 -6.67 2.58 12.49
CA LEU A 114 -6.17 1.37 11.85
C LEU A 114 -6.76 0.11 12.50
N ASP A 115 -6.86 0.09 13.83
CA ASP A 115 -7.41 -1.03 14.59
C ASP A 115 -8.91 -1.29 14.31
N LYS A 116 -9.66 -0.24 13.91
CA LYS A 116 -11.08 -0.34 13.51
C LYS A 116 -11.29 -0.90 12.10
N LEU A 117 -10.25 -0.95 11.25
CA LEU A 117 -10.38 -1.50 9.91
C LEU A 117 -10.57 -3.02 9.97
N PRO A 118 -11.35 -3.61 9.04
CA PRO A 118 -11.54 -5.05 8.97
C PRO A 118 -10.20 -5.80 8.92
N CYS A 119 -10.12 -6.90 9.66
CA CYS A 119 -8.92 -7.74 9.77
C CYS A 119 -8.71 -8.66 8.55
N ASP A 120 -9.51 -8.48 7.52
CA ASP A 120 -9.88 -9.56 6.61
C ASP A 120 -9.23 -9.44 5.25
N GLY A 121 -7.92 -9.16 5.27
CA GLY A 121 -7.12 -9.42 4.07
C GLY A 121 -7.37 -10.83 3.53
N PRO A 122 -6.98 -11.12 2.28
CA PRO A 122 -7.59 -12.19 1.51
C PRO A 122 -7.33 -13.54 2.19
N GLY A 123 -8.40 -14.27 2.53
CA GLY A 123 -8.33 -15.59 3.17
C GLY A 123 -8.64 -15.65 4.67
N SER A 124 -9.14 -14.59 5.33
CA SER A 124 -9.58 -14.68 6.73
C SER A 124 -10.87 -15.49 6.95
N ALA A 125 -11.58 -15.87 5.88
CA ALA A 125 -12.81 -16.67 5.95
C ALA A 125 -12.59 -18.18 6.21
N GLY A 126 -11.36 -18.64 6.49
CA GLY A 126 -11.03 -20.08 6.54
C GLY A 126 -10.37 -20.60 7.82
N ALA A 127 -10.28 -19.81 8.89
CA ALA A 127 -9.71 -20.26 10.16
C ALA A 127 -10.75 -20.16 11.29
N ARG A 128 -11.71 -21.08 11.30
CA ARG A 128 -12.47 -21.50 12.47
C ARG A 128 -12.57 -23.01 12.47
#